data_AF-A0A7V8WTV2-F1
#
_entry.id   AF-A0A7V8WTV2-F1
#
_cell.length_a   1.000
_cell.length_b   1.000
_cell.length_c   1.000
_cell.angle_alpha   90.00
_cell.angle_beta   90.00
_cell.angle_gamma   90.00
#
_symmetry.space_group_name_H-M   'P 1'
#
loop_
_entity.id
_entity.type
_entity.pdbx_description
1 polymer ?
#
loop_
_entity_poly.entity_id
_entity_poly.type
_entity_poly.pdbx_seq_one_letter_code
_entity_poly.pdbx_strand_id
1 'polypeptide(L)'
;MRKRTEPQPLRGLASLTVGLGPGFVAGTTVDLAIETSWEALGAVIRDGATLPFAGEPRTIDGHARDRYVYAPVGGLFRTERHIGDAVTAGETVAHIDGTALAAPLDGRLRGLIRDGVPVGSDTKVIEVDPRGERAIVTGIGERPGSIADGVLAVVRQWASASSKR
;
A
#
# COMPACT_ATOMS: atom_id res chain seq x y z
N MET A 1 6.76 -4.25 3.89
CA MET A 1 7.41 -2.93 3.71
C MET A 1 7.82 -2.38 5.07
N ARG A 2 9.12 -2.08 5.27
CA ARG A 2 9.64 -1.49 6.51
C ARG A 2 9.45 0.03 6.50
N LYS A 3 8.21 0.50 6.64
CA LYS A 3 7.87 1.94 6.53
C LYS A 3 8.39 2.80 7.68
N ARG A 4 8.92 2.18 8.73
CA ARG A 4 9.37 2.80 9.99
C ARG A 4 10.85 2.58 10.27
N THR A 5 11.60 2.08 9.29
CA THR A 5 13.02 1.79 9.41
C THR A 5 13.74 2.58 8.33
N GLU A 6 14.91 3.11 8.65
CA GLU A 6 15.76 3.72 7.64
C GLU A 6 16.07 2.71 6.52
N PRO A 7 15.94 3.10 5.25
CA PRO A 7 16.26 2.21 4.14
C PRO A 7 17.74 1.86 4.15
N GLN A 8 18.03 0.57 3.92
CA GLN A 8 19.40 0.13 3.72
C GLN A 8 19.93 0.69 2.38
N PRO A 9 21.24 0.97 2.26
CA PRO A 9 21.84 1.32 0.98
C PRO A 9 21.69 0.17 -0.02
N LEU A 10 20.99 0.43 -1.12
CA LEU A 10 20.82 -0.46 -2.26
C LEU A 10 21.63 -0.01 -3.48
N ARG A 11 22.11 1.23 -3.49
CA ARG A 11 22.88 1.80 -4.59
C ARG A 11 24.07 0.90 -4.95
N GLY A 12 24.21 0.60 -6.23
CA GLY A 12 25.27 -0.28 -6.75
C GLY A 12 24.99 -1.78 -6.68
N LEU A 13 23.86 -2.22 -6.09
CA LEU A 13 23.46 -3.64 -6.10
C LEU A 13 22.85 -4.07 -7.45
N ALA A 14 22.54 -3.12 -8.33
CA ALA A 14 22.09 -3.34 -9.70
C ALA A 14 22.51 -2.15 -10.58
N SER A 15 22.38 -2.30 -11.90
CA SER A 15 22.66 -1.23 -12.88
C SER A 15 21.75 0.01 -12.75
N LEU A 16 20.61 -0.16 -12.07
CA LEU A 16 19.71 0.90 -11.65
C LEU A 16 18.99 0.45 -10.38
N THR A 17 19.03 1.29 -9.35
CA THR A 17 18.25 1.12 -8.13
C THR A 17 17.28 2.28 -7.94
N VAL A 18 15.99 1.95 -7.81
CA VAL A 18 14.92 2.93 -7.61
C VAL A 18 14.28 2.68 -6.26
N GLY A 19 14.49 3.61 -5.32
CA GLY A 19 13.83 3.57 -4.01
C GLY A 19 12.42 4.12 -4.12
N LEU A 20 11.44 3.45 -3.52
CA LEU A 20 10.10 4.01 -3.35
C LEU A 20 9.98 4.40 -1.88
N GLY A 21 9.71 5.67 -1.60
CA GLY A 21 9.67 6.22 -0.25
C GLY A 21 8.91 5.35 0.77
N PRO A 22 9.07 5.63 2.07
CA PRO A 22 9.72 6.81 2.65
C PRO A 22 11.20 6.62 2.95
N GLY A 23 11.93 7.74 3.11
CA GLY A 23 13.30 7.79 3.65
C GLY A 23 14.42 7.38 2.69
N PHE A 24 14.12 7.02 1.44
CA PHE A 24 15.17 6.78 0.45
C PHE A 24 15.80 8.11 0.03
N VAL A 25 17.13 8.12 -0.02
CA VAL A 25 17.97 9.25 -0.43
C VAL A 25 18.61 8.94 -1.78
N ALA A 26 18.28 9.73 -2.81
CA ALA A 26 18.86 9.63 -4.14
C ALA A 26 20.36 9.98 -4.10
N GLY A 27 21.16 9.26 -4.89
CA GLY A 27 22.62 9.38 -4.87
C GLY A 27 23.30 8.78 -3.62
N THR A 28 22.56 8.38 -2.58
CA THR A 28 23.15 7.79 -1.37
C THR A 28 22.67 6.35 -1.17
N THR A 29 21.38 6.17 -0.87
CA THR A 29 20.80 4.84 -0.63
C THR A 29 20.36 4.15 -1.91
N VAL A 30 20.01 4.91 -2.94
CA VAL A 30 19.55 4.43 -4.26
C VAL A 30 20.03 5.41 -5.33
N ASP A 31 19.98 5.02 -6.60
CA ASP A 31 20.33 5.94 -7.70
C ASP A 31 19.29 7.06 -7.83
N LEU A 32 18.01 6.68 -7.79
CA LEU A 32 16.87 7.58 -7.85
C LEU A 32 15.81 7.14 -6.83
N ALA A 33 14.99 8.08 -6.36
CA ALA A 33 13.86 7.75 -5.50
C ALA A 33 12.54 8.28 -6.08
N ILE A 34 11.43 7.60 -5.78
CA ILE A 34 10.08 8.03 -6.11
C ILE A 34 9.36 8.37 -4.82
N GLU A 35 8.79 9.58 -4.76
CA GLU A 35 8.03 10.03 -3.61
C GLU A 35 6.70 9.27 -3.50
N THR A 36 6.34 8.86 -2.28
CA THR A 36 5.11 8.12 -1.97
C THR A 36 4.20 8.83 -0.95
N SER A 37 4.65 9.97 -0.44
CA SER A 37 3.88 10.99 0.27
C SER A 37 2.94 11.71 -0.71
N TRP A 38 1.79 12.14 -0.21
CA TRP A 38 0.80 12.86 -1.00
C TRP A 38 1.26 14.26 -1.43
N GLU A 39 2.20 14.87 -0.70
CA GLU A 39 2.69 16.23 -0.99
C GLU A 39 3.38 16.34 -2.36
N ALA A 40 4.06 15.28 -2.79
CA ALA A 40 4.72 15.22 -4.09
C ALA A 40 4.63 13.80 -4.71
N LEU A 41 3.47 13.16 -4.56
CA LEU A 41 3.25 11.77 -4.95
C LEU A 41 3.70 11.46 -6.38
N GLY A 42 4.56 10.45 -6.54
CA GLY A 42 5.05 10.00 -7.85
C GLY A 42 6.21 10.84 -8.40
N ALA A 43 6.60 11.93 -7.73
CA ALA A 43 7.73 12.73 -8.15
C ALA A 43 9.04 11.92 -8.14
N VAL A 44 9.86 12.12 -9.17
CA VAL A 44 11.19 11.54 -9.28
C VAL A 44 12.19 12.43 -8.53
N ILE A 45 12.69 11.94 -7.41
CA ILE A 45 13.73 12.58 -6.62
C ILE A 45 15.08 12.17 -7.19
N ARG A 46 15.81 13.15 -7.71
CA ARG A 46 17.14 12.97 -8.34
C ARG A 46 18.29 13.36 -7.40
N ASP A 47 18.00 14.16 -6.40
CA ASP A 47 18.91 14.60 -5.35
C ASP A 47 18.10 14.79 -4.05
N GLY A 48 18.68 14.42 -2.91
CA GLY A 48 18.01 14.47 -1.61
C GLY A 48 17.09 13.28 -1.28
N ALA A 49 16.28 13.44 -0.24
CA ALA A 49 15.48 12.38 0.38
C ALA A 49 13.99 12.47 0.04
N THR A 50 13.33 11.31 -0.07
CA THR A 50 11.87 11.22 0.03
C THR A 50 11.40 11.54 1.44
N LEU A 51 10.17 12.05 1.56
CA LEU A 51 9.58 12.46 2.82
C LEU A 51 9.44 11.29 3.83
N PRO A 52 9.49 11.58 5.14
CA PRO A 52 9.28 10.58 6.18
C PRO A 52 7.86 10.02 6.15
N PHE A 53 7.66 8.86 6.77
CA PHE A 53 6.35 8.24 6.85
C PHE A 53 5.37 9.06 7.69
N ALA A 54 4.35 9.64 7.07
CA ALA A 54 3.33 10.45 7.75
C ALA A 54 2.31 9.63 8.58
N GLY A 55 2.25 8.30 8.43
CA GLY A 55 1.43 7.45 9.30
C GLY A 55 -0.05 7.33 8.95
N GLU A 56 -0.68 8.40 8.46
CA GLU A 56 -2.14 8.47 8.39
C GLU A 56 -2.74 8.05 7.04
N PRO A 57 -3.77 7.19 7.03
CA PRO A 57 -4.54 6.89 5.83
C PRO A 57 -5.34 8.12 5.36
N ARG A 58 -5.45 8.29 4.04
CA ARG A 58 -6.37 9.29 3.45
C ARG A 58 -7.82 8.88 3.73
N THR A 59 -8.66 9.89 3.94
CA THR A 59 -10.10 9.71 4.14
C THR A 59 -10.78 9.24 2.86
N ILE A 60 -11.80 8.39 3.01
CA ILE A 60 -12.79 8.04 1.99
C ILE A 60 -14.14 8.26 2.63
N ASP A 61 -14.94 9.16 2.06
CA ASP A 61 -16.28 9.52 2.57
C ASP A 61 -16.29 9.90 4.07
N GLY A 62 -15.27 10.62 4.53
CA GLY A 62 -15.12 11.02 5.92
C GLY A 62 -14.47 9.98 6.85
N HIS A 63 -14.29 8.73 6.40
CA HIS A 63 -13.67 7.66 7.18
C HIS A 63 -12.19 7.49 6.84
N ALA A 64 -11.33 7.30 7.84
CA ALA A 64 -9.87 7.19 7.67
C ALA A 64 -9.35 5.83 8.14
N ARG A 65 -9.12 5.68 9.44
CA ARG A 65 -8.47 4.50 10.05
C ARG A 65 -9.49 3.48 10.55
N ASP A 66 -10.67 3.94 10.88
CA ASP A 66 -11.86 3.20 11.29
C ASP A 66 -12.40 2.28 10.19
N ARG A 67 -12.07 2.54 8.93
CA ARG A 67 -12.44 1.67 7.80
C ARG A 67 -11.61 0.37 7.69
N TYR A 68 -10.68 0.13 8.61
CA TYR A 68 -9.80 -1.03 8.59
C TYR A 68 -10.01 -1.94 9.80
N VAL A 69 -9.85 -3.24 9.59
CA VAL A 69 -9.73 -4.23 10.67
C VAL A 69 -8.30 -4.71 10.74
N TYR A 70 -7.75 -4.69 11.95
CA TYR A 70 -6.45 -5.26 12.28
C TYR A 70 -6.65 -6.59 12.99
N ALA A 71 -5.78 -7.55 12.69
CA ALA A 71 -5.80 -8.88 13.29
C ALA A 71 -5.57 -8.77 14.81
N PRO A 72 -6.55 -9.12 15.66
CA PRO A 72 -6.41 -9.05 17.11
C PRO A 72 -5.46 -10.13 17.64
N VAL A 73 -5.29 -11.22 16.88
CA VAL A 73 -4.40 -12.34 17.17
C VAL A 73 -3.65 -12.73 15.90
N GLY A 74 -2.51 -13.41 16.05
CA GLY A 74 -1.88 -14.13 14.94
C GLY A 74 -2.55 -15.48 14.71
N GLY A 75 -2.58 -15.94 13.47
CA GLY A 75 -3.20 -17.23 13.12
C GLY A 75 -3.49 -17.39 11.64
N LEU A 76 -4.24 -18.43 11.28
CA LEU A 76 -4.67 -18.68 9.91
C LEU A 76 -5.91 -17.83 9.58
N PHE A 77 -5.78 -16.92 8.61
CA PHE A 77 -6.88 -16.10 8.14
C PHE A 77 -7.81 -16.91 7.21
N ARG A 78 -9.11 -16.91 7.50
CA ARG A 78 -10.14 -17.59 6.73
C ARG A 78 -11.29 -16.67 6.35
N THR A 79 -11.72 -16.71 5.09
CA THR A 79 -12.87 -15.95 4.61
C THR A 79 -13.48 -16.59 3.36
N GLU A 80 -14.80 -16.50 3.23
CA GLU A 80 -15.54 -16.84 2.01
C GLU A 80 -15.91 -15.59 1.18
N ARG A 81 -15.54 -14.40 1.68
CA ARG A 81 -15.84 -13.12 1.05
C ARG A 81 -14.80 -12.75 -0.01
N HIS A 82 -15.22 -11.88 -0.90
CA HIS A 82 -14.42 -11.37 -2.00
C HIS A 82 -14.34 -9.84 -1.97
N ILE A 83 -13.26 -9.31 -2.53
CA ILE A 83 -13.18 -7.86 -2.80
C ILE A 83 -14.36 -7.48 -3.71
N GLY A 84 -15.10 -6.46 -3.29
CA GLY A 84 -16.31 -5.98 -3.94
C GLY A 84 -17.59 -6.39 -3.24
N ASP A 85 -17.60 -7.41 -2.38
CA ASP A 85 -18.81 -7.81 -1.65
C ASP A 85 -19.34 -6.68 -0.77
N ALA A 86 -20.66 -6.54 -0.73
CA ALA A 86 -21.33 -5.62 0.20
C ALA A 86 -21.29 -6.19 1.62
N VAL A 87 -21.14 -5.30 2.60
CA VAL A 87 -21.12 -5.65 4.03
C VAL A 87 -21.87 -4.62 4.86
N THR A 88 -22.43 -5.07 5.97
CA THR A 88 -23.03 -4.24 7.03
C THR A 88 -22.15 -4.21 8.26
N ALA A 89 -22.08 -3.08 8.97
CA ALA A 89 -21.34 -2.94 10.20
C ALA A 89 -21.72 -4.05 11.21
N GLY A 90 -20.71 -4.70 11.79
CA GLY A 90 -20.88 -5.84 12.70
C GLY A 90 -21.06 -7.20 12.01
N GLU A 91 -21.25 -7.25 10.69
CA GLU A 91 -21.30 -8.51 9.93
C GLU A 91 -19.95 -9.22 9.94
N THR A 92 -19.93 -10.52 10.21
CA THR A 92 -18.69 -11.31 10.19
C THR A 92 -18.20 -11.48 8.74
N VAL A 93 -16.96 -11.05 8.49
CA VAL A 93 -16.30 -11.10 7.18
C VAL A 93 -15.29 -12.24 7.12
N ALA A 94 -14.59 -12.51 8.22
CA ALA A 94 -13.50 -13.47 8.26
C ALA A 94 -13.29 -14.03 9.67
N HIS A 95 -12.40 -15.02 9.78
CA HIS A 95 -11.93 -15.56 11.05
C HIS A 95 -10.40 -15.66 11.06
N ILE A 96 -9.79 -15.55 12.24
CA ILE A 96 -8.39 -15.92 12.48
C ILE A 96 -8.37 -16.97 13.58
N ASP A 97 -8.03 -18.22 13.25
CA ASP A 97 -8.04 -19.36 14.18
C ASP A 97 -9.32 -19.43 15.05
N GLY A 98 -10.49 -19.24 14.41
CA GLY A 98 -11.80 -19.23 15.07
C GLY A 98 -12.24 -17.88 15.66
N THR A 99 -11.35 -16.89 15.75
CA THR A 99 -11.71 -15.52 16.19
C THR A 99 -12.39 -14.77 15.06
N ALA A 100 -13.68 -14.44 15.22
CA ALA A 100 -14.44 -13.71 14.21
C ALA A 100 -13.96 -12.26 14.04
N LEU A 101 -13.96 -11.79 12.80
CA LEU A 101 -13.66 -10.42 12.42
C LEU A 101 -14.86 -9.80 11.71
N ALA A 102 -15.38 -8.73 12.29
CA ALA A 102 -16.55 -8.03 11.78
C ALA A 102 -16.17 -6.84 10.89
N ALA A 103 -17.04 -6.50 9.94
CA ALA A 103 -16.96 -5.26 9.18
C ALA A 103 -17.11 -4.05 10.13
N PRO A 104 -16.21 -3.06 10.06
CA PRO A 104 -16.24 -1.92 10.99
C PRO A 104 -17.29 -0.87 10.62
N LEU A 105 -17.81 -0.90 9.39
CA LEU A 105 -18.80 0.03 8.84
C LEU A 105 -19.52 -0.60 7.64
N ASP A 106 -20.63 0.01 7.24
CA ASP A 106 -21.39 -0.35 6.03
C ASP A 106 -20.61 0.02 4.77
N GLY A 107 -20.65 -0.83 3.74
CA GLY A 107 -20.04 -0.50 2.46
C GLY A 107 -19.68 -1.71 1.60
N ARG A 108 -18.56 -1.60 0.87
CA ARG A 108 -18.00 -2.72 0.08
C ARG A 108 -16.59 -3.07 0.52
N LEU A 109 -16.27 -4.36 0.53
CA LEU A 109 -14.92 -4.84 0.79
C LEU A 109 -13.96 -4.33 -0.29
N ARG A 110 -12.97 -3.53 0.10
CA ARG A 110 -11.99 -2.92 -0.80
C ARG A 110 -10.61 -3.56 -0.68
N GLY A 111 -10.24 -3.95 0.53
CA GLY A 111 -9.02 -4.68 0.81
C GLY A 111 -9.35 -5.90 1.66
N LEU A 112 -8.84 -7.05 1.26
CA LEU A 112 -9.06 -8.32 1.94
C LEU A 112 -7.81 -9.18 1.79
N ILE A 113 -7.36 -9.76 2.90
CA ILE A 113 -6.30 -10.76 2.86
C ILE A 113 -6.80 -12.03 2.17
N ARG A 114 -5.91 -12.69 1.43
CA ARG A 114 -6.22 -13.96 0.75
C ARG A 114 -6.61 -15.03 1.76
N ASP A 115 -7.64 -15.81 1.46
CA ASP A 115 -7.99 -16.98 2.27
C ASP A 115 -6.81 -17.95 2.44
N GLY A 116 -6.69 -18.53 3.64
CA GLY A 116 -5.78 -19.62 3.93
C GLY A 116 -4.32 -19.20 4.12
N VAL A 117 -4.05 -17.92 4.40
CA VAL A 117 -2.69 -17.43 4.68
C VAL A 117 -2.50 -17.12 6.17
N PRO A 118 -1.30 -17.36 6.73
CA PRO A 118 -0.99 -16.94 8.08
C PRO A 118 -0.86 -15.42 8.16
N VAL A 119 -1.39 -14.83 9.22
CA VAL A 119 -1.26 -13.41 9.55
C VAL A 119 -0.72 -13.24 10.97
N GLY A 120 0.07 -12.21 11.20
CA GLY A 120 0.49 -11.82 12.55
C GLY A 120 -0.53 -10.91 13.22
N SER A 121 -0.47 -10.77 14.55
CA SER A 121 -1.22 -9.74 15.25
C SER A 121 -0.90 -8.35 14.71
N ASP A 122 -1.86 -7.43 14.79
CA ASP A 122 -1.79 -6.06 14.26
C ASP A 122 -1.55 -5.98 12.74
N THR A 123 -1.68 -7.11 12.02
CA THR A 123 -1.71 -7.09 10.56
C THR A 123 -3.03 -6.50 10.10
N LYS A 124 -2.99 -5.55 9.17
CA LYS A 124 -4.19 -4.99 8.54
C LYS A 124 -4.79 -6.03 7.59
N VAL A 125 -5.99 -6.52 7.88
CA VAL A 125 -6.58 -7.69 7.19
C VAL A 125 -7.83 -7.40 6.37
N ILE A 126 -8.62 -6.39 6.75
CA ILE A 126 -9.84 -5.99 6.06
C ILE A 126 -9.84 -4.46 5.90
N GLU A 127 -10.34 -3.98 4.77
CA GLU A 127 -10.61 -2.56 4.48
C GLU A 127 -11.99 -2.46 3.82
N VAL A 128 -12.88 -1.64 4.38
CA VAL A 128 -14.19 -1.33 3.78
C VAL A 128 -14.15 0.05 3.12
N ASP A 129 -14.81 0.18 1.98
CA ASP A 129 -15.08 1.44 1.31
C ASP A 129 -16.51 1.88 1.62
N PRO A 130 -16.71 2.98 2.38
CA PRO A 130 -18.04 3.41 2.85
C PRO A 130 -18.97 3.90 1.73
N ARG A 131 -18.46 4.10 0.51
CA ARG A 131 -19.23 4.67 -0.61
C ARG A 131 -20.26 3.71 -1.21
N GLY A 132 -20.35 2.47 -0.71
CA GLY A 132 -21.29 1.45 -1.18
C GLY A 132 -21.14 1.17 -2.68
N GLU A 133 -22.21 1.36 -3.45
CA GLU A 133 -22.22 1.18 -4.91
C GLU A 133 -21.20 2.05 -5.67
N ARG A 134 -20.76 3.17 -5.09
CA ARG A 134 -19.73 4.04 -5.70
C ARG A 134 -18.30 3.64 -5.30
N ALA A 135 -18.11 2.54 -4.58
CA ALA A 135 -16.80 2.07 -4.17
C ALA A 135 -15.95 1.68 -5.39
N ILE A 136 -14.67 2.04 -5.35
CA ILE A 136 -13.71 1.70 -6.40
C ILE A 136 -12.86 0.53 -5.90
N VAL A 137 -13.21 -0.70 -6.28
CA VAL A 137 -12.56 -1.93 -5.78
C VAL A 137 -11.70 -2.63 -6.83
N THR A 138 -11.74 -2.18 -8.08
CA THR A 138 -10.95 -2.70 -9.21
C THR A 138 -10.14 -1.59 -9.88
N GLY A 139 -9.11 -1.98 -10.63
CA GLY A 139 -8.25 -1.05 -11.37
C GLY A 139 -7.11 -0.48 -10.53
N ILE A 140 -6.41 0.51 -11.09
CA ILE A 140 -5.28 1.17 -10.45
C ILE A 140 -5.78 2.47 -9.82
N GLY A 141 -5.70 2.55 -8.49
CA GLY A 141 -6.03 3.79 -7.77
C GLY A 141 -5.01 4.91 -8.03
N GLU A 142 -5.40 6.14 -7.73
CA GLU A 142 -4.56 7.34 -7.87
C GLU A 142 -3.14 7.13 -7.30
N ARG A 143 -3.04 6.69 -6.04
CA ARG A 143 -1.75 6.50 -5.37
C ARG A 143 -0.80 5.52 -6.07
N PRO A 144 -1.18 4.24 -6.28
CA PRO A 144 -0.31 3.31 -7.01
C PRO A 144 -0.08 3.74 -8.46
N GLY A 145 -1.04 4.41 -9.11
CA GLY A 145 -0.90 4.93 -10.47
C GLY A 145 0.22 5.98 -10.57
N SER A 146 0.15 7.05 -9.78
CA SER A 146 1.18 8.10 -9.79
C SER A 146 2.57 7.58 -9.42
N ILE A 147 2.67 6.63 -8.49
CA ILE A 147 3.94 5.97 -8.16
C ILE A 147 4.45 5.17 -9.36
N ALA A 148 3.58 4.40 -10.02
CA ALA A 148 3.94 3.61 -11.19
C ALA A 148 4.42 4.49 -12.35
N ASP A 149 3.76 5.64 -12.60
CA ASP A 149 4.17 6.60 -13.62
C ASP A 149 5.58 7.14 -13.37
N GLY A 150 5.89 7.50 -12.12
CA GLY A 150 7.24 7.94 -11.72
C GLY A 150 8.30 6.85 -11.95
N VAL A 151 8.01 5.61 -11.55
CA VAL A 151 8.90 4.46 -11.80
C VAL A 151 9.10 4.23 -13.30
N LEU A 152 8.01 4.23 -14.06
CA LEU A 152 8.04 3.97 -15.50
C LEU A 152 8.87 5.02 -16.25
N ALA A 153 8.74 6.30 -15.87
CA ALA A 153 9.54 7.38 -16.43
C ALA A 153 11.04 7.14 -16.22
N VAL A 154 11.44 6.76 -15.00
CA VAL A 154 12.83 6.45 -14.66
C VAL A 154 13.37 5.25 -15.45
N VAL A 155 12.62 4.15 -15.49
CA VAL A 155 13.03 2.93 -16.19
C VAL A 155 13.18 3.17 -17.69
N ARG A 156 12.24 3.90 -18.31
CA ARG A 156 12.32 4.26 -19.74
C ARG A 156 13.54 5.13 -20.05
N GLN A 157 13.80 6.14 -19.21
CA GLN A 157 14.99 6.99 -19.36
C GLN A 157 16.27 6.17 -19.29
N TRP A 158 16.40 5.29 -18.29
CA TRP A 158 17.58 4.44 -18.12
C TRP A 158 17.77 3.45 -19.28
N ALA A 159 16.70 2.81 -19.74
CA ALA A 159 16.75 1.87 -20.88
C ALA A 159 17.22 2.58 -22.15
N SER A 160 16.69 3.78 -22.45
CA SER A 160 17.09 4.56 -23.62
C SER A 160 18.55 5.02 -23.58
N ALA A 161 19.09 5.34 -22.40
CA ALA A 161 20.47 5.75 -22.21
C ALA A 161 21.45 4.55 -22.27
N SER A 162 20.97 3.34 -21.94
CA SER A 162 21.76 2.11 -21.97
C SER A 162 21.83 1.52 -23.38
N SER A 163 20.79 1.68 -24.20
CA SER A 163 20.79 1.23 -25.59
C SER A 163 21.69 2.06 -26.53
N LYS A 164 22.17 3.22 -26.08
CA LYS A 164 23.08 4.10 -26.85
C LYS A 164 24.56 3.87 -26.52
N ARG A 165 24.86 2.95 -25.61
CA ARG A 165 26.21 2.53 -25.23
C ARG A 165 26.48 1.14 -25.79
#